data_AF-A0A484MGE8-F1
#
_entry.id   AF-A0A484MGE8-F1
#
_cell.length_a   1.000
_cell.length_b   1.000
_cell.length_c   1.000
_cell.angle_alpha   90.00
_cell.angle_beta   90.00
_cell.angle_gamma   90.00
#
_symmetry.space_group_name_H-M   'P 1'
#
loop_
_entity.id
_entity.type
_entity.pdbx_description
1 polymer ?
#
loop_
_entity_poly.entity_id
_entity_poly.type
_entity_poly.pdbx_seq_one_letter_code
_entity_poly.pdbx_strand_id
1 'polypeptide(L)' 'MLVFGGKVFLQSDIEAVAVRMKDEFMGHDQEKLGVVDPSGQWLKENPFGVASDWEKHVLERGDPMYRLLLFKLGS' A
#
# COMPACT_ATOMS: atom_id res chain seq x y z
N MET A 1 -9.17 -10.39 -10.96
CA MET A 1 -7.79 -10.89 -11.15
C MET A 1 -6.94 -9.73 -11.65
N LEU A 2 -5.82 -9.43 -11.02
CA LEU A 2 -4.89 -8.40 -11.52
C LEU A 2 -4.17 -8.93 -12.76
N VAL A 3 -3.90 -8.05 -13.73
CA VAL A 3 -3.00 -8.36 -14.85
C VAL A 3 -1.55 -8.36 -14.37
N PHE A 4 -0.64 -8.97 -15.12
CA PHE A 4 0.80 -8.89 -14.83
C PHE A 4 1.29 -7.44 -14.81
N GLY A 5 2.12 -7.13 -13.81
CA GLY A 5 2.54 -5.75 -13.53
C GLY A 5 1.43 -4.84 -12.99
N GLY A 6 0.20 -5.35 -12.84
CA GLY A 6 -0.91 -4.65 -12.20
C GLY A 6 -0.54 -4.29 -10.76
N LYS A 7 -0.83 -3.04 -10.38
CA LYS A 7 -0.45 -2.48 -9.08
C LYS A 7 -1.64 -2.38 -8.15
N VAL A 8 -1.41 -2.65 -6.86
CA VAL A 8 -2.37 -2.36 -5.80
C VAL A 8 -1.72 -1.38 -4.84
N PHE A 9 -2.32 -0.21 -4.71
CA PHE A 9 -1.90 0.78 -3.74
C PHE A 9 -2.81 0.72 -2.53
N LEU A 10 -2.22 0.41 -1.38
CA LEU A 10 -2.90 0.34 -0.08
C LEU A 10 -2.52 1.54 0.75
N GLN A 11 -3.52 2.14 1.39
CA GLN A 11 -3.33 3.24 2.32
C GLN A 11 -4.33 3.17 3.47
N SER A 12 -3.89 3.52 4.68
CA SER A 12 -4.75 3.69 5.85
C SER A 12 -4.08 4.61 6.87
N ASP A 13 -4.86 5.39 7.61
CA ASP A 13 -4.40 6.16 8.76
C ASP A 13 -4.36 5.33 10.06
N ILE A 14 -4.70 4.04 9.98
CA ILE A 14 -4.64 3.10 11.11
C ILE A 14 -3.64 1.98 10.78
N GLU A 15 -2.56 1.88 11.55
CA GLU A 15 -1.48 0.92 11.28
C GLU A 15 -1.97 -0.51 11.24
N ALA A 16 -2.75 -0.92 12.24
CA ALA A 16 -3.29 -2.28 12.34
C ALA A 16 -4.14 -2.65 11.12
N VAL A 17 -4.84 -1.68 10.52
CA VAL A 17 -5.62 -1.87 9.31
C VAL A 17 -4.69 -2.03 8.10
N ALA A 18 -3.68 -1.18 7.95
CA ALA A 18 -2.70 -1.27 6.87
C ALA A 18 -1.90 -2.59 6.91
N VAL A 19 -1.49 -3.04 8.10
CA VAL A 19 -0.82 -4.33 8.31
C VAL A 19 -1.74 -5.47 7.94
N ARG A 20 -2.99 -5.49 8.43
CA ARG A 20 -3.95 -6.54 8.09
C ARG A 20 -4.22 -6.60 6.59
N MET A 21 -4.41 -5.45 5.93
CA MET A 21 -4.58 -5.40 4.48
C MET A 21 -3.36 -5.97 3.76
N LYS A 22 -2.14 -5.61 4.17
CA LYS A 22 -0.91 -6.18 3.60
C LYS A 22 -0.92 -7.70 3.75
N ASP A 23 -1.19 -8.21 4.94
CA ASP A 23 -1.13 -9.63 5.25
C ASP A 23 -2.21 -10.42 4.51
N GLU A 24 -3.42 -9.86 4.35
CA GLU A 24 -4.48 -10.43 3.53
C GLU A 24 -4.09 -10.48 2.05
N PHE A 25 -3.58 -9.38 1.48
CA PHE A 25 -3.13 -9.36 0.09
C PHE A 25 -1.97 -10.32 -0.15
N MET A 26 -0.98 -10.33 0.74
CA MET A 26 0.13 -11.27 0.65
C MET A 26 -0.39 -12.71 0.80
N GLY A 27 -1.13 -13.03 1.86
CA GLY A 27 -1.61 -14.39 2.16
C GLY A 27 -2.51 -15.02 1.08
N HIS A 28 -3.31 -14.22 0.37
CA HIS A 28 -4.17 -14.71 -0.71
C HIS A 28 -3.44 -15.00 -2.03
N ASP A 29 -2.29 -14.38 -2.28
CA ASP A 29 -1.64 -14.39 -3.61
C ASP A 29 -0.09 -14.34 -3.48
N GLN A 30 0.49 -14.97 -2.43
CA GLN A 30 1.92 -14.86 -2.04
C GLN A 30 2.89 -15.12 -3.20
N GLU A 31 2.59 -16.11 -4.04
CA GLU A 31 3.45 -16.51 -5.16
C GLU A 31 3.38 -15.52 -6.34
N LYS A 32 2.48 -14.53 -6.28
CA LYS A 32 2.17 -13.64 -7.40
C LYS A 32 2.20 -12.16 -7.04
N LEU A 33 2.54 -11.76 -5.82
CA LEU A 33 2.59 -10.36 -5.42
C LEU A 33 3.95 -9.99 -4.82
N GLY A 34 4.56 -8.93 -5.36
CA GLY A 34 5.77 -8.30 -4.82
C GLY A 34 5.45 -6.96 -4.17
N VAL A 35 6.30 -6.55 -3.22
CA VAL A 35 6.26 -5.23 -2.58
C VAL A 35 7.28 -4.31 -3.26
N VAL A 36 6.91 -3.09 -3.64
CA VAL A 36 7.81 -2.15 -4.33
C VAL A 36 8.98 -1.71 -3.44
N ASP A 37 8.76 -1.61 -2.12
CA ASP A 37 9.82 -1.37 -1.15
C ASP A 37 10.05 -2.63 -0.27
N PRO A 38 11.08 -3.44 -0.58
CA PRO A 38 11.36 -4.67 0.16
C PRO A 38 11.97 -4.40 1.55
N SER A 39 12.30 -3.15 1.89
CA SER A 39 12.82 -2.81 3.23
C SER A 39 11.78 -2.97 4.34
N GLY A 40 10.51 -3.20 3.97
CA GLY A 40 9.39 -3.29 4.91
C GLY A 40 8.94 -1.92 5.45
N GLN A 41 9.49 -0.83 4.92
CA GLN A 41 9.10 0.53 5.28
C GLN A 41 7.82 0.96 4.55
N TRP A 42 7.01 1.77 5.23
CA TRP A 42 5.86 2.44 4.64
C TRP A 42 6.32 3.52 3.67
N LEU A 43 5.61 3.69 2.55
CA LEU A 43 5.90 4.77 1.60
C LEU A 43 5.64 6.13 2.27
N LYS A 44 6.65 7.00 2.25
CA LYS A 44 6.55 8.35 2.82
C LYS A 44 5.59 9.24 2.05
N GLU A 45 5.54 9.06 0.74
CA GLU A 45 4.76 9.87 -0.19
C GLU A 45 3.79 9.01 -0.99
N ASN A 46 2.70 9.63 -1.47
CA ASN A 46 1.77 8.99 -2.39
C ASN A 46 2.45 8.80 -3.76
N PRO A 47 2.58 7.57 -4.28
CA PRO A 47 3.31 7.30 -5.51
C PRO A 47 2.65 7.89 -6.77
N PHE A 48 1.41 8.36 -6.68
CA PHE A 48 0.67 8.98 -7.78
C PHE A 48 0.69 10.51 -7.73
N GLY A 49 1.33 11.11 -6.72
CA GLY A 49 1.49 12.56 -6.58
C GLY A 49 0.22 13.34 -6.25
N VAL A 50 -0.96 12.69 -6.22
CA VAL A 50 -2.24 13.30 -5.88
C VAL A 50 -2.79 12.66 -4.62
N ALA A 51 -2.79 13.42 -3.53
CA ALA A 51 -3.35 12.98 -2.26
C ALA A 51 -4.88 13.09 -2.26
N SER A 52 -5.55 12.10 -1.67
CA SER A 52 -7.00 12.17 -1.43
C SER A 52 -7.31 13.25 -0.39
N ASP A 53 -8.56 13.74 -0.36
CA ASP A 53 -8.95 14.72 0.67
C ASP A 53 -8.85 14.13 2.09
N TRP A 54 -9.08 12.83 2.25
CA TRP A 54 -8.84 12.12 3.50
C TRP A 54 -7.35 12.12 3.89
N GLU A 55 -6.47 11.82 2.93
CA GLU A 55 -5.03 11.81 3.15
C GLU A 55 -4.49 13.18 3.56
N LYS A 56 -4.94 14.25 2.89
CA LYS A 56 -4.60 15.62 3.27
C LYS A 56 -5.05 15.91 4.71
N HIS A 57 -6.31 15.60 5.02
CA HIS A 57 -6.87 15.82 6.35
C HIS A 57 -6.11 15.10 7.46
N VAL A 58 -5.67 13.85 7.23
CA VAL A 58 -4.84 13.06 8.16
C VAL A 58 -3.46 13.68 8.35
N LEU A 59 -2.81 14.09 7.27
CA LEU A 59 -1.46 14.67 7.36
C LEU A 59 -1.47 16.08 7.98
N GLU A 60 -2.48 16.89 7.70
CA GLU A 60 -2.63 18.25 8.24
C GLU A 60 -2.80 18.27 9.76
N ARG A 61 -3.43 17.23 10.34
CA ARG A 61 -3.54 17.08 11.79
C ARG A 61 -2.32 16.42 12.44
N GLY A 62 -1.31 16.06 11.65
CA GLY A 62 -0.04 15.47 12.11
C GLY A 62 -0.10 13.95 12.32
N ASP A 63 -1.16 13.28 11.87
CA ASP A 63 -1.30 11.83 12.01
C ASP A 63 -0.54 11.07 10.91
N PRO A 64 -0.07 9.84 11.20
CA PRO A 64 0.62 9.02 10.22
C PRO A 64 -0.35 8.50 9.16
N MET A 65 0.18 8.35 7.94
CA MET A 65 -0.50 7.66 6.84
C MET A 65 0.37 6.50 6.36
N TYR A 66 -0.13 5.28 6.55
CA TYR A 66 0.57 4.05 6.22
C TYR A 66 0.28 3.69 4.77
N ARG A 67 1.33 3.57 3.95
CA ARG A 67 1.21 3.40 2.50
C ARG A 67 2.07 2.27 1.99
N LEU A 68 1.55 1.54 1.02
CA LEU A 68 2.16 0.33 0.48
C LEU A 68 1.78 0.20 -1.00
N LEU A 69 2.75 -0.13 -1.84
CA LEU A 69 2.52 -0.45 -3.25
C LEU A 69 2.92 -1.90 -3.52
N LEU A 70 1.95 -2.70 -3.93
CA LEU A 70 2.09 -4.08 -4.36
C LEU A 70 2.01 -4.15 -5.89
N PHE A 71 2.64 -5.16 -6.48
CA PHE A 71 2.54 -5.43 -7.91
C PHE A 71 2.44 -6.93 -8.20
N LYS A 72 1.69 -7.29 -9.25
CA LYS A 72 1.59 -8.69 -9.69
C LYS A 72 2.86 -9.13 -10.39
N LEU A 73 3.55 -10.09 -9.79
CA LEU A 73 4.66 -10.82 -10.38
C LEU A 73 4.15 -11.70 -11.54
N GLY A 74 4.99 -11.87 -12.57
CA GLY A 74 4.75 -12.71 -13.74
C GLY A 74 4.32 -14.15 -13.40
N SER A 75 3.62 -14.82 -14.33
CA SER A 75 3.11 -16.19 -14.18
C SER A 75 4.20 -17.21 -13.85
#